data_AF-A0A8C7HWB8-F1
#
_entry.id   AF-A0A8C7HWB8-F1
#
_cell.length_a   1.000
_cell.length_b   1.000
_cell.length_c   1.000
_cell.angle_alpha   90.00
_cell.angle_beta   90.00
_cell.angle_gamma   90.00
#
_symmetry.space_group_name_H-M   'P 1'
#
loop_
_entity.id
_entity.type
_entity.pdbx_description
1 polymer ?
#
loop_
_entity_poly.entity_id
_entity_poly.type
_entity_poly.pdbx_seq_one_letter_code
_entity_poly.pdbx_strand_id
1 'polypeptide(L)'
;LQLKVSPVVYVDAIEGDAEGYVRFKCPVEAKAIIDARTGLQNKHSWQLEFLSGDHEQRYWQKILVDRQAKLNRPRNKKRGTEKIRFPSI
;
A
#
# COMPACT_ATOMS: atom_id res chain seq x y z
N LEU A 1 7.68 18.98 8.22
CA LEU A 1 6.50 18.66 9.06
C LEU A 1 6.36 17.15 9.15
N GLN A 2 6.86 16.53 10.23
CA GLN A 2 6.84 15.07 10.38
C GLN A 2 5.69 14.71 11.35
N LEU A 3 4.49 14.44 10.81
CA LEU A 3 3.43 13.81 11.62
C LEU A 3 3.82 12.33 11.83
N LYS A 4 4.51 12.06 12.94
CA LYS A 4 4.75 10.69 13.42
C LYS A 4 3.65 10.31 14.40
N VAL A 5 2.47 9.97 13.88
CA VAL A 5 1.36 9.52 14.73
C VAL A 5 1.52 8.04 15.06
N SER A 6 1.84 7.21 14.07
CA SER A 6 2.12 5.78 14.28
C SER A 6 2.88 5.18 13.09
N PRO A 7 3.73 4.15 13.28
CA PRO A 7 4.36 3.43 12.17
C PRO A 7 3.30 2.70 11.31
N VAL A 8 3.51 2.72 9.99
CA VAL A 8 2.65 2.10 8.99
C VAL A 8 3.42 0.98 8.28
N VAL A 9 2.75 -0.13 7.97
CA VAL A 9 3.35 -1.29 7.28
C VAL A 9 3.16 -1.20 5.78
N TYR A 10 2.01 -0.71 5.33
CA TYR A 10 1.67 -0.63 3.92
C TYR A 10 0.68 0.50 3.67
N VAL A 11 0.84 1.20 2.55
CA VAL A 11 -0.11 2.20 2.06
C VAL A 11 -0.56 1.73 0.68
N ASP A 12 -1.85 1.49 0.55
CA ASP A 12 -2.53 1.18 -0.72
C ASP A 12 -3.22 2.44 -1.22
N ALA A 13 -2.57 3.15 -2.12
CA ALA A 13 -3.13 4.33 -2.77
C ALA A 13 -2.80 4.26 -4.25
N ILE A 14 -3.77 4.64 -5.09
CA ILE A 14 -3.60 4.71 -6.54
C ILE A 14 -3.43 6.18 -6.91
N GLU A 15 -2.46 6.47 -7.77
CA GLU A 15 -2.23 7.83 -8.23
C GLU A 15 -3.46 8.35 -8.99
N GLY A 16 -3.94 9.53 -8.60
CA GLY A 16 -5.16 10.13 -9.13
C GLY A 16 -6.45 9.69 -8.45
N ASP A 17 -6.40 8.73 -7.52
CA ASP A 17 -7.54 8.32 -6.72
C ASP A 17 -7.69 9.21 -5.47
N ALA A 18 -8.94 9.47 -5.07
CA ALA A 18 -9.26 10.32 -3.91
C ALA A 18 -9.23 9.54 -2.59
N GLU A 19 -9.23 8.22 -2.67
CA GLU A 19 -9.31 7.30 -1.55
C GLU A 19 -8.09 6.37 -1.49
N GLY A 20 -7.80 5.85 -0.30
CA GLY A 20 -6.70 4.93 -0.08
C GLY A 20 -6.80 4.24 1.26
N TYR A 21 -6.02 3.18 1.43
CA TYR A 21 -6.06 2.33 2.60
C TYR A 21 -4.68 2.25 3.26
N VAL A 22 -4.66 2.35 4.58
CA VAL A 22 -3.42 2.32 5.36
C VAL A 22 -3.46 1.12 6.28
N ARG A 23 -2.42 0.27 6.20
CA ARG A 23 -2.29 -0.91 7.04
C ARG A 23 -1.29 -0.71 8.16
N PHE A 24 -1.76 -0.91 9.38
CA PHE A 24 -0.96 -0.88 10.60
C PHE A 24 -0.51 -2.29 10.99
N LYS A 25 0.56 -2.38 11.79
CA LYS A 25 1.04 -3.68 12.28
C LYS A 25 0.16 -4.16 13.43
N CYS A 26 -0.24 -3.22 14.28
CA CYS A 26 -1.02 -3.49 15.48
C CYS A 26 -2.35 -2.72 15.45
N PRO A 27 -3.44 -3.27 16.01
CA PRO A 27 -4.72 -2.57 16.08
C PRO A 27 -4.67 -1.32 16.98
N VAL A 28 -3.78 -1.30 17.97
CA VAL A 28 -3.56 -0.14 18.87
C VAL A 28 -3.07 1.09 18.08
N GLU A 29 -2.20 0.87 17.11
CA GLU A 29 -1.65 1.90 16.23
C GLU A 29 -2.74 2.52 15.35
N ALA A 30 -3.61 1.68 14.79
CA ALA A 30 -4.75 2.13 13.99
C ALA A 30 -5.76 2.92 14.85
N LYS A 31 -6.02 2.48 16.09
CA LYS A 31 -6.86 3.23 17.03
C LYS A 31 -6.31 4.61 17.34
N ALA A 32 -5.01 4.73 17.63
CA ALA A 32 -4.38 6.02 17.90
C ALA A 32 -4.56 7.04 16.75
N ILE A 33 -4.58 6.56 15.50
CA ILE A 33 -4.82 7.40 14.31
C ILE A 33 -6.27 7.86 14.24
N ILE A 34 -7.22 6.95 14.49
CA ILE A 34 -8.66 7.25 14.51
C ILE A 34 -8.99 8.20 15.66
N ASP A 35 -8.37 8.04 16.84
CA ASP A 35 -8.54 8.96 17.97
C ASP A 35 -8.01 10.35 17.63
N ALA A 36 -6.94 10.43 16.84
CA ALA A 36 -6.39 11.69 16.33
C ALA A 36 -7.15 12.25 15.10
N ARG A 37 -8.23 11.61 14.63
CA ARG A 37 -8.89 11.96 13.35
C ARG A 37 -9.35 13.41 13.29
N THR A 38 -9.86 13.96 14.38
CA THR A 38 -10.38 15.34 14.40
C THR A 38 -9.25 16.35 14.14
N GLY A 39 -8.07 16.09 14.70
CA GLY A 39 -6.88 16.92 14.46
C GLY A 39 -6.38 16.81 13.02
N LEU A 40 -6.51 15.63 12.40
CA LEU A 40 -6.13 15.40 11.01
C LEU A 40 -7.14 16.01 10.04
N GLN A 41 -8.44 15.88 10.32
CA GLN A 41 -9.51 16.47 9.55
C GLN A 41 -9.42 17.99 9.53
N ASN A 42 -9.18 18.63 10.67
CA ASN A 42 -9.05 20.09 10.72
C ASN A 42 -7.82 20.62 9.98
N LYS A 43 -6.75 19.84 9.87
CA LYS A 43 -5.49 20.26 9.23
C LYS A 43 -5.44 19.95 7.74
N HIS A 44 -6.03 18.83 7.33
CA HIS A 44 -5.86 18.27 5.99
C HIS A 44 -7.18 17.96 5.28
N SER A 45 -8.33 18.19 5.95
CA SER A 45 -9.67 17.84 5.46
C SER A 45 -9.84 16.36 5.13
N TRP A 46 -9.02 15.50 5.73
CA TRP A 46 -9.09 14.05 5.53
C TRP A 46 -10.21 13.43 6.35
N GLN A 47 -10.94 12.53 5.71
CA GLN A 47 -11.89 11.64 6.38
C GLN A 47 -11.21 10.30 6.62
N LEU A 48 -11.25 9.83 7.86
CA LEU A 48 -10.59 8.60 8.29
C LEU A 48 -11.62 7.69 8.92
N GLU A 49 -11.71 6.46 8.43
CA GLU A 49 -12.62 5.43 8.92
C GLU A 49 -11.86 4.15 9.22
N PHE A 50 -12.27 3.46 10.28
CA PHE A 50 -11.75 2.14 10.60
C PHE A 50 -12.55 1.10 9.82
N LEU A 51 -11.89 0.41 8.89
CA LEU A 51 -12.49 -0.72 8.20
C LEU A 51 -12.80 -1.84 9.19
N SER A 52 -14.02 -2.35 9.16
CA SER A 52 -14.46 -3.49 9.97
C SER A 52 -15.51 -4.32 9.24
N GLY A 53 -15.74 -5.55 9.70
CA GLY A 53 -16.76 -6.44 9.15
C GLY A 53 -16.56 -6.75 7.66
N ASP A 54 -17.64 -6.66 6.89
CA ASP A 54 -17.65 -7.00 5.46
C ASP A 54 -16.70 -6.12 4.63
N HIS A 55 -16.57 -4.84 4.97
CA HIS A 55 -15.69 -3.93 4.24
C HIS A 55 -14.22 -4.32 4.43
N GLU A 56 -13.84 -4.68 5.65
CA GLU A 56 -12.49 -5.17 5.94
C GLU A 56 -12.22 -6.50 5.20
N GLN A 57 -13.18 -7.43 5.23
CA GLN A 57 -13.04 -8.71 4.53
C GLN A 57 -12.87 -8.52 3.02
N ARG A 58 -13.67 -7.64 2.41
CA ARG A 58 -13.56 -7.30 0.97
C ARG A 58 -12.20 -6.70 0.64
N TYR A 59 -11.71 -5.78 1.47
CA TYR A 59 -10.38 -5.20 1.30
C TYR A 59 -9.28 -6.26 1.36
N TRP A 60 -9.34 -7.18 2.32
CA TRP A 60 -8.38 -8.29 2.41
C TRP A 60 -8.44 -9.23 1.20
N GLN A 61 -9.64 -9.55 0.72
CA GLN A 61 -9.81 -10.36 -0.50
C GLN A 61 -9.19 -9.68 -1.71
N LYS A 62 -9.40 -8.36 -1.88
CA LYS A 62 -8.75 -7.57 -2.94
C LYS A 62 -7.23 -7.68 -2.87
N ILE A 63 -6.62 -7.49 -1.69
CA ILE A 63 -5.17 -7.60 -1.51
C ILE A 63 -4.67 -8.99 -1.93
N LEU A 64 -5.36 -10.06 -1.54
CA LEU A 64 -4.96 -11.43 -1.86
C LEU A 64 -5.02 -11.70 -3.36
N VAL A 65 -6.08 -11.24 -4.02
CA VAL A 65 -6.23 -11.33 -5.48
C VAL A 65 -5.13 -10.55 -6.20
N ASP A 66 -4.88 -9.30 -5.80
CA ASP A 66 -3.85 -8.45 -6.40
C ASP A 66 -2.46 -9.06 -6.23
N ARG A 67 -2.16 -9.64 -5.06
CA ARG A 67 -0.92 -10.37 -4.81
C ARG A 67 -0.79 -11.57 -5.74
N GLN A 68 -1.85 -12.36 -5.89
CA GLN A 68 -1.84 -13.52 -6.77
C GLN A 68 -1.65 -13.13 -8.23
N ALA A 69 -2.33 -12.08 -8.69
CA ALA A 69 -2.18 -11.54 -10.03
C ALA A 69 -0.75 -11.03 -10.28
N LYS A 70 -0.15 -10.32 -9.31
CA LYS A 70 1.25 -9.87 -9.36
C LYS A 70 2.23 -11.04 -9.48
N LEU A 71 2.01 -12.13 -8.73
CA LEU A 71 2.86 -13.32 -8.78
C LEU A 71 2.71 -14.09 -10.10
N ASN A 72 1.49 -14.14 -10.65
CA ASN A 72 1.17 -14.85 -11.89
C ASN A 72 1.54 -14.06 -13.15
N ARG A 73 1.85 -12.77 -13.04
CA ARG A 73 2.20 -11.94 -14.19
C ARG A 73 3.43 -12.52 -14.90
N PRO A 74 3.35 -12.80 -16.22
CA PRO A 74 4.50 -13.31 -16.97
C PRO A 74 5.63 -12.28 -16.89
N ARG A 75 6.73 -12.66 -16.25
CA ARG A 75 7.93 -11.82 -16.15
C ARG A 75 8.74 -12.03 -17.42
N ASN A 76 8.99 -10.96 -18.19
CA ASN A 76 10.04 -10.96 -19.21
C ASN A 76 11.39 -11.13 -18.50
N LYS A 77 11.81 -12.38 -18.31
CA LYS A 77 13.13 -12.71 -17.80
C LYS A 77 14.14 -12.31 -18.87
N LYS A 78 14.79 -11.14 -18.72
CA LYS A 78 16.06 -10.88 -19.40
C LYS A 78 17.08 -11.89 -18.85
N ARG A 79 17.26 -13.00 -19.55
CA ARG A 79 18.24 -14.04 -19.22
C ARG A 79 19.42 -13.86 -20.17
N GLY A 80 20.63 -13.77 -19.61
CA GLY A 80 21.89 -13.63 -20.33
C GLY A 80 22.47 -12.22 -20.24
N THR A 81 23.78 -12.14 -20.01
CA THR A 81 24.59 -10.99 -20.40
C THR A 81 24.44 -10.83 -21.90
N GLU A 82 24.24 -9.60 -22.41
CA GLU A 82 24.44 -9.36 -23.84
C GLU A 82 25.81 -9.95 -24.21
N LYS A 83 25.84 -10.97 -25.07
CA LYS A 83 27.11 -11.50 -25.56
C LYS A 83 27.73 -10.40 -26.40
N ILE A 84 28.65 -9.65 -25.81
CA ILE A 84 29.52 -8.72 -26.51
C ILE A 84 30.38 -9.60 -27.42
N ARG A 85 30.03 -9.66 -28.71
CA ARG A 85 30.85 -10.32 -29.72
C ARG A 85 32.03 -9.38 -29.99
N PHE A 86 33.14 -9.57 -29.29
CA PHE A 86 34.38 -8.87 -29.64
C PHE A 86 34.81 -9.34 -31.04
N PRO A 87 35.03 -8.43 -32.01
CA PRO A 87 35.58 -8.81 -33.30
C PRO A 87 37.01 -9.31 -33.09
N SER A 88 37.28 -10.55 -33.51
CA SER A 88 38.63 -11.08 -33.55
C SER A 88 39.45 -10.23 -34.53
N ILE A 89 40.55 -9.65 -34.02
CA ILE A 89 41.59 -8.96 -34.79
C ILE A 89 42.30 -9.97 -35.69
#